data_AF-A0A7S2V7K1-F1
#
_entry.id   AF-A0A7S2V7K1-F1
#
_cell.length_a   1.000
_cell.length_b   1.000
_cell.length_c   1.000
_cell.angle_alpha   90.00
_cell.angle_beta   90.00
_cell.angle_gamma   90.00
#
_symmetry.space_group_name_H-M   'P 1'
#
loop_
_entity.id
_entity.type
_entity.pdbx_description
1 polymer ?
#
loop_
_entity_poly.entity_id
_entity_poly.type
_entity_poly.pdbx_seq_one_letter_code
_entity_poly.pdbx_strand_id
1 'polypeptide(L)'
;MTSCGIFGKGLILLVCMSFARSEFSPVPCDDFMCYNGAQCAEGPPDFDNHKLVDGSFLNFHKERSKGATKHCECPPRYTGVDCSIPYQECGSGQHKCYFGGQCFLGLEDILGPDDLFCDCSSATDSQGSSYSGKFCEHLLTYTDDEAAVVNPSLSVESKLDSSPESTGCSKNCQNGSVCKTGKPDSADKMAYDVYRRSSSEKIFEWCDCPVGFFGEMCEVPSAPCGGKVCFNNALCIEWKNATGHSNHQCSCQ
;
A
#
# COMPACT_ATOMS: atom_id res chain seq x y z
N MET A 1 -14.17 27.91 7.92
CA MET A 1 -15.48 28.46 8.32
C MET A 1 -15.27 29.36 9.52
N THR A 2 -15.32 30.67 9.31
CA THR A 2 -15.06 31.68 10.35
C THR A 2 -16.37 31.90 11.12
N SER A 3 -16.49 31.33 12.31
CA SER A 3 -17.64 31.57 13.19
C SER A 3 -17.37 32.84 14.00
N CYS A 4 -18.06 33.94 13.68
CA CYS A 4 -18.01 35.18 14.44
C CYS A 4 -19.29 35.29 15.29
N GLY A 5 -19.17 35.07 16.60
CA GLY A 5 -20.27 35.19 17.55
C GLY A 5 -20.43 36.62 18.08
N ILE A 6 -21.65 37.11 18.11
CA ILE A 6 -22.00 38.46 18.61
C ILE A 6 -22.28 38.37 20.11
N PHE A 7 -21.44 38.99 20.95
CA PHE A 7 -21.76 39.23 22.37
C PHE A 7 -22.09 40.70 22.61
N GLY A 8 -23.09 40.93 23.46
CA GLY A 8 -23.91 42.14 23.53
C GLY A 8 -23.22 43.45 23.91
N LYS A 9 -23.79 44.52 23.34
CA LYS A 9 -23.88 45.92 23.77
C LYS A 9 -22.77 46.46 24.69
N GLY A 10 -21.80 47.12 24.08
CA GLY A 10 -20.96 48.12 24.73
C GLY A 10 -19.49 47.95 24.41
N LEU A 11 -18.99 48.79 23.50
CA LEU A 11 -17.59 48.91 23.08
C LEU A 11 -17.08 47.76 22.18
N ILE A 12 -17.06 48.04 20.86
CA ILE A 12 -16.53 47.15 19.82
C ILE A 12 -15.00 47.20 19.87
N LEU A 13 -14.38 46.30 20.64
CA LEU A 13 -12.99 45.93 20.42
C LEU A 13 -13.01 44.72 19.46
N LEU A 14 -12.85 45.01 18.16
CA LEU A 14 -12.68 43.99 17.11
C LEU A 14 -11.32 43.29 17.32
N VAL A 15 -11.27 42.30 18.21
CA VAL A 15 -10.14 41.38 18.28
C VAL A 15 -10.37 40.30 17.22
N CYS A 16 -9.94 40.57 15.99
CA CYS A 16 -9.71 39.51 15.02
C CYS A 16 -8.58 38.63 15.57
N MET A 17 -8.93 37.51 16.22
CA MET A 17 -7.98 36.43 16.43
C MET A 17 -7.71 35.81 15.05
N SER A 18 -6.73 36.39 14.35
CA SER A 18 -6.04 35.73 13.27
C SER A 18 -5.45 34.46 13.84
N PHE A 19 -6.12 33.32 13.62
CA PHE A 19 -5.44 32.03 13.67
C PHE A 19 -4.44 32.05 12.52
N ALA A 20 -3.27 32.64 12.79
CA ALA A 20 -2.10 32.46 11.94
C ALA A 20 -1.95 30.94 11.79
N ARG A 21 -2.04 30.47 10.55
CA ARG A 21 -1.61 29.11 10.21
C ARG A 21 -0.16 29.06 10.67
N SER A 22 0.11 28.36 11.77
CA SER A 22 1.47 28.14 12.24
C SER A 22 2.16 27.35 11.15
N GLU A 23 2.92 28.03 10.29
CA GLU A 23 3.89 27.39 9.43
C GLU A 23 4.93 26.81 10.37
N PHE A 24 4.79 25.51 10.69
CA PHE A 24 5.72 24.81 11.54
C PHE A 24 7.04 24.68 10.78
N SER A 25 7.92 25.64 10.97
CA SER A 25 9.29 25.59 10.45
C SER A 25 9.98 24.33 10.99
N PRO A 26 10.82 23.67 10.18
CA PRO A 26 11.60 22.53 10.65
C PRO A 26 12.47 22.91 11.85
N VAL A 27 12.59 22.00 12.83
CA VAL A 27 13.37 22.16 14.05
C VAL A 27 14.69 21.40 13.90
N PRO A 28 15.87 22.04 14.04
CA PRO A 28 17.15 21.36 13.99
C PRO A 28 17.30 20.33 15.13
N CYS A 29 17.78 19.13 14.80
CA CYS A 29 18.06 18.05 15.73
C CYS A 29 19.39 17.39 15.35
N ASP A 30 20.47 18.03 15.81
CA ASP A 30 21.84 17.64 15.48
C ASP A 30 22.09 17.66 13.96
N ASP A 31 22.34 16.51 13.32
CA ASP A 31 22.63 16.38 11.89
C ASP A 31 21.37 16.32 10.99
N PHE A 32 20.17 16.40 11.55
CA PHE A 32 18.92 16.34 10.78
C PHE A 32 17.87 17.34 11.29
N MET A 33 16.73 17.41 10.60
CA MET A 33 15.63 18.32 10.91
C MET A 33 14.41 17.51 11.34
N CYS A 34 13.64 18.02 12.31
CA CYS A 34 12.32 17.53 12.69
C CYS A 34 11.25 18.38 12.00
N TYR A 35 10.25 17.74 11.39
CA TYR A 35 9.18 18.41 10.65
C TYR A 35 7.85 18.40 11.39
N ASN A 36 6.86 19.10 10.83
CA ASN A 36 5.46 19.04 11.26
C ASN A 36 5.20 19.43 12.72
N GLY A 37 6.06 20.29 13.30
CA GLY A 37 5.93 20.74 14.69
C GLY A 37 6.51 19.77 15.72
N ALA A 38 7.30 18.79 15.28
CA ALA A 38 8.03 17.89 16.16
C ALA A 38 9.11 18.62 16.98
N GLN A 39 9.43 18.04 18.13
CA GLN A 39 10.46 18.55 19.05
C GLN A 39 11.70 17.65 19.00
N CYS A 40 12.90 18.21 19.12
CA CYS A 40 14.11 17.42 19.25
C CYS A 40 14.33 17.04 20.72
N ALA A 41 14.46 15.74 20.99
CA ALA A 41 14.69 15.20 22.33
C ALA A 41 15.99 14.40 22.39
N GLU A 42 16.57 14.32 23.59
CA GLU A 42 17.75 13.50 23.88
C GLU A 42 17.33 12.05 24.18
N GLY A 43 18.19 11.11 23.84
CA GLY A 43 17.98 9.67 24.00
C GLY A 43 17.62 8.94 22.70
N PRO A 44 17.51 7.60 22.78
CA PRO A 44 17.13 6.78 21.65
C PRO A 44 15.68 7.05 21.24
N PRO A 45 15.35 6.96 19.93
CA PRO A 45 13.97 7.11 19.49
C PRO A 45 13.09 5.95 19.98
N ASP A 46 11.83 6.28 20.32
CA ASP A 46 10.78 5.30 20.58
C ASP A 46 9.85 5.18 19.35
N PHE A 47 9.89 4.03 18.69
CA PHE A 47 8.96 3.68 17.60
C PHE A 47 8.09 2.47 17.95
N ASP A 48 7.91 2.15 19.23
CA ASP A 48 7.19 0.94 19.67
C ASP A 48 5.74 0.94 19.16
N ASN A 49 5.12 2.11 19.03
CA ASN A 49 3.77 2.27 18.49
C ASN A 49 3.65 2.15 16.95
N HIS A 50 4.78 1.96 16.26
CA HIS A 50 4.88 1.87 14.80
C HIS A 50 5.67 0.64 14.33
N LYS A 51 5.56 -0.46 15.06
CA LYS A 51 6.14 -1.76 14.68
C LYS A 51 5.17 -2.57 13.84
N LEU A 52 5.72 -3.49 13.05
CA LEU A 52 4.95 -4.55 12.41
C LEU A 52 4.43 -5.54 13.46
N VAL A 53 3.47 -6.39 13.06
CA VAL A 53 2.84 -7.39 13.94
C VAL A 53 3.86 -8.37 14.54
N ASP A 54 4.97 -8.60 13.84
CA ASP A 54 6.09 -9.45 14.32
C ASP A 54 7.07 -8.70 15.26
N GLY A 55 6.79 -7.45 15.60
CA GLY A 55 7.62 -6.58 16.44
C GLY A 55 8.82 -5.96 15.72
N SER A 56 8.98 -6.21 14.42
CA SER A 56 10.06 -5.62 13.64
C SER A 56 9.79 -4.14 13.31
N PHE A 57 10.86 -3.36 13.21
CA PHE A 57 10.79 -1.96 12.80
C PHE A 57 10.52 -1.84 11.31
N LEU A 58 9.76 -0.81 10.93
CA LEU A 58 9.54 -0.45 9.53
C LEU A 58 10.85 0.01 8.90
N ASN A 59 11.01 -0.20 7.60
CA ASN A 59 12.27 0.10 6.91
C ASN A 59 12.70 1.57 7.07
N PHE A 60 11.73 2.48 7.02
CA PHE A 60 11.94 3.92 7.21
C PHE A 60 12.31 4.32 8.66
N HIS A 61 12.30 3.40 9.62
CA HIS A 61 12.85 3.63 10.97
C HIS A 61 14.26 3.07 11.15
N LYS A 62 14.79 2.27 10.21
CA LYS A 62 16.06 1.54 10.42
C LYS A 62 17.31 2.39 10.19
N GLU A 63 17.26 3.36 9.29
CA GLU A 63 18.49 3.99 8.75
C GLU A 63 19.12 5.03 9.67
N ARG A 64 18.34 5.78 10.46
CA ARG A 64 18.88 6.85 11.33
C ARG A 64 18.74 6.59 12.84
N SER A 65 18.13 5.48 13.24
CA SER A 65 17.95 5.12 14.66
C SER A 65 19.18 4.44 15.27
N LYS A 66 20.13 3.99 14.46
CA LYS A 66 21.33 3.30 14.95
C LYS A 66 22.36 4.29 15.45
N GLY A 67 22.34 4.52 16.77
CA GLY A 67 23.37 5.29 17.47
C GLY A 67 23.10 6.79 17.61
N ALA A 68 21.90 7.25 17.28
CA ALA A 68 21.51 8.64 17.51
C ALA A 68 21.28 8.89 19.02
N THR A 69 21.96 9.90 19.56
CA THR A 69 21.72 10.39 20.92
C THR A 69 20.54 11.35 20.99
N LYS A 70 19.98 11.73 19.85
CA LYS A 70 18.80 12.59 19.75
C LYS A 70 17.80 12.05 18.73
N HIS A 71 16.54 12.40 18.89
CA HIS A 71 15.47 12.02 17.98
C HIS A 71 14.37 13.08 17.93
N CYS A 72 13.49 12.97 16.94
CA CYS A 72 12.30 13.79 16.87
C CYS A 72 11.14 13.14 17.63
N GLU A 73 10.56 13.87 18.58
CA GLU A 73 9.28 13.54 19.19
C GLU A 73 8.15 13.95 18.24
N CYS A 74 7.61 12.97 17.53
CA CYS A 74 6.61 13.24 16.51
C CYS A 74 5.24 13.55 17.12
N PRO A 75 4.55 14.59 16.62
CA PRO A 75 3.18 14.83 17.00
C PRO A 75 2.26 13.71 16.49
N PRO A 76 1.03 13.60 17.04
CA PRO A 76 0.05 12.65 16.54
C PRO A 76 -0.12 12.75 15.02
N ARG A 77 -0.33 11.60 14.35
CA ARG A 77 -0.42 11.45 12.89
C ARG A 77 0.89 11.60 12.11
N TYR A 78 2.03 11.80 12.76
CA TYR A 78 3.34 11.81 12.10
C TYR A 78 4.31 10.80 12.72
N THR A 79 5.15 10.19 11.90
CA THR A 79 6.17 9.23 12.30
C THR A 79 7.39 9.34 11.39
N GLY A 80 8.34 8.42 11.56
CA GLY A 80 9.61 8.43 10.86
C GLY A 80 10.67 9.14 11.67
N VAL A 81 11.90 9.11 11.18
CA VAL A 81 13.06 9.60 11.95
C VAL A 81 13.04 11.13 12.09
N ASP A 82 12.38 11.82 11.17
CA ASP A 82 12.25 13.28 11.10
C ASP A 82 10.78 13.74 11.20
N CYS A 83 9.86 12.83 11.51
CA CYS A 83 8.42 13.11 11.57
C CYS A 83 7.81 13.60 10.24
N SER A 84 8.43 13.27 9.10
CA SER A 84 7.92 13.61 7.78
C SER A 84 6.81 12.68 7.28
N ILE A 85 6.66 11.49 7.87
CA ILE A 85 5.76 10.45 7.36
C ILE A 85 4.38 10.60 8.03
N PRO A 86 3.34 11.03 7.29
CA PRO A 86 2.00 11.04 7.84
C PRO A 86 1.48 9.61 8.00
N TYR A 87 0.68 9.36 9.04
CA TYR A 87 -0.04 8.12 9.19
C TYR A 87 -1.48 8.34 9.64
N GLN A 88 -2.35 7.40 9.27
CA GLN A 88 -3.72 7.33 9.74
C GLN A 88 -3.91 6.04 10.54
N GLU A 89 -4.38 6.18 11.77
CA GLU A 89 -4.85 5.04 12.58
C GLU A 89 -6.25 4.63 12.15
N CYS A 90 -6.45 3.32 11.99
CA CYS A 90 -7.70 2.70 11.63
C CYS A 90 -8.29 1.95 12.84
N GLY A 91 -9.62 2.05 13.02
CA GLY A 91 -10.35 1.36 14.08
C GLY A 91 -9.79 1.63 15.48
N SER A 92 -9.39 0.57 16.19
CA SER A 92 -8.87 0.62 17.57
C SER A 92 -7.39 1.05 17.68
N GLY A 93 -6.75 1.48 16.58
CA GLY A 93 -5.38 2.02 16.58
C GLY A 93 -4.26 0.99 16.37
N GLN A 94 -4.61 -0.30 16.26
CA GLN A 94 -3.66 -1.38 15.96
C GLN A 94 -3.23 -1.39 14.48
N HIS A 95 -4.04 -0.84 13.59
CA HIS A 95 -3.74 -0.76 12.16
C HIS A 95 -3.45 0.69 11.77
N LYS A 96 -2.35 0.91 11.05
CA LYS A 96 -1.90 2.25 10.64
C LYS A 96 -1.55 2.27 9.15
N CYS A 97 -2.07 3.25 8.42
CA CYS A 97 -1.74 3.48 7.02
C CYS A 97 -0.74 4.62 6.91
N TYR A 98 0.43 4.36 6.32
CA TYR A 98 1.53 5.31 6.21
C TYR A 98 1.50 6.08 4.88
N PHE A 99 2.32 7.14 4.80
CA PHE A 99 2.54 7.97 3.60
C PHE A 99 1.26 8.59 3.02
N GLY A 100 0.21 8.75 3.83
CA GLY A 100 -1.07 9.29 3.37
C GLY A 100 -2.02 8.25 2.78
N GLY A 101 -1.75 6.96 2.99
CA GLY A 101 -2.72 5.90 2.74
C GLY A 101 -3.98 6.07 3.59
N GLN A 102 -5.14 5.71 3.03
CA GLN A 102 -6.44 5.89 3.68
C GLN A 102 -6.93 4.58 4.29
N CYS A 103 -7.50 4.66 5.49
CA CYS A 103 -8.16 3.50 6.09
C CYS A 103 -9.46 3.19 5.36
N PHE A 104 -9.65 1.92 5.01
CA PHE A 104 -10.96 1.40 4.64
C PHE A 104 -11.34 0.22 5.54
N LEU A 105 -12.64 0.13 5.84
CA LEU A 105 -13.20 -1.04 6.50
C LEU A 105 -13.21 -2.19 5.49
N GLY A 106 -12.77 -3.38 5.90
CA GLY A 106 -12.95 -4.59 5.12
C GLY A 106 -14.43 -4.81 4.80
N LEU A 107 -14.70 -5.50 3.70
CA LEU A 107 -16.06 -5.95 3.37
C LEU A 107 -16.49 -6.96 4.44
N GLU A 108 -17.54 -6.63 5.18
CA GLU A 108 -18.08 -7.40 6.33
C GLU A 108 -18.32 -8.90 6.03
N ASP A 109 -18.45 -9.25 4.74
CA ASP A 109 -18.98 -10.54 4.29
C ASP A 109 -17.91 -11.63 4.07
N ILE A 110 -16.62 -11.28 4.01
CA ILE A 110 -15.54 -12.23 3.62
C ILE A 110 -14.38 -12.24 4.62
N LEU A 111 -14.06 -11.08 5.17
CA LEU A 111 -12.96 -10.81 6.07
C LEU A 111 -13.59 -9.99 7.20
N GLY A 112 -13.50 -10.47 8.44
CA GLY A 112 -14.37 -10.00 9.53
C GLY A 112 -14.30 -8.48 9.75
N PRO A 113 -15.21 -7.91 10.56
CA PRO A 113 -15.28 -6.46 10.80
C PRO A 113 -14.00 -5.81 11.37
N ASP A 114 -13.03 -6.64 11.79
CA ASP A 114 -11.72 -6.23 12.29
C ASP A 114 -10.62 -6.21 11.20
N ASP A 115 -10.91 -6.67 9.98
CA ASP A 115 -9.98 -6.68 8.86
C ASP A 115 -9.91 -5.28 8.23
N LEU A 116 -9.10 -4.44 8.87
CA LEU A 116 -8.77 -3.09 8.42
C LEU A 116 -7.69 -3.18 7.33
N PHE A 117 -7.84 -2.34 6.31
CA PHE A 117 -6.91 -2.25 5.19
C PHE A 117 -6.58 -0.80 4.85
N CYS A 118 -5.41 -0.64 4.22
CA CYS A 118 -4.96 0.64 3.71
C CYS A 118 -5.13 0.73 2.20
N ASP A 119 -5.84 1.76 1.74
CA ASP A 119 -5.82 2.18 0.34
C ASP A 119 -4.57 3.02 0.13
N CYS A 120 -3.59 2.43 -0.54
CA CYS A 120 -2.30 3.06 -0.81
C CYS A 120 -2.29 3.88 -2.10
N SER A 121 -3.43 4.09 -2.77
CA SER A 121 -3.50 4.87 -4.02
C SER A 121 -3.03 6.32 -3.87
N SER A 122 -3.15 6.89 -2.66
CA SER A 122 -2.64 8.20 -2.29
C SER A 122 -1.36 8.16 -1.45
N ALA A 123 -0.78 6.97 -1.24
CA ALA A 123 0.39 6.81 -0.39
C ALA A 123 1.65 7.25 -1.16
N THR A 124 2.07 8.50 -0.95
CA THR A 124 3.22 9.10 -1.64
C THR A 124 4.08 9.93 -0.69
N ASP A 125 5.39 9.94 -0.91
CA ASP A 125 6.29 10.86 -0.21
C ASP A 125 6.40 12.23 -0.90
N SER A 126 7.20 13.13 -0.33
CA SER A 126 7.47 14.46 -0.90
C SER A 126 8.23 14.44 -2.22
N GLN A 127 8.86 13.31 -2.58
CA GLN A 127 9.56 13.12 -3.86
C GLN A 127 8.63 12.56 -4.93
N GLY A 128 7.37 12.25 -4.58
CA GLY A 128 6.40 11.62 -5.48
C GLY A 128 6.57 10.10 -5.58
N SER A 129 7.37 9.48 -4.71
CA SER A 129 7.52 8.03 -4.66
C SER A 129 6.25 7.38 -4.11
N SER A 130 5.76 6.34 -4.75
CA SER A 130 4.55 5.62 -4.33
C SER A 130 4.86 4.49 -3.35
N TYR A 131 3.89 4.16 -2.49
CA TYR A 131 4.02 3.11 -1.49
C TYR A 131 2.90 2.06 -1.60
N SER A 132 3.19 0.85 -1.13
CA SER A 132 2.32 -0.32 -1.13
C SER A 132 2.55 -1.18 0.10
N GLY A 133 1.82 -2.28 0.23
CA GLY A 133 1.88 -3.17 1.39
C GLY A 133 0.63 -3.04 2.26
N LYS A 134 0.56 -3.86 3.31
CA LYS A 134 -0.62 -3.92 4.19
C LYS A 134 -0.87 -2.58 4.90
N PHE A 135 0.21 -1.85 5.18
CA PHE A 135 0.22 -0.59 5.91
C PHE A 135 0.72 0.57 5.02
N CYS A 136 0.87 0.36 3.70
CA CYS A 136 1.57 1.27 2.77
C CYS A 136 3.03 1.55 3.18
N GLU A 137 3.72 0.53 3.70
CA GLU A 137 5.07 0.64 4.27
C GLU A 137 6.21 0.35 3.29
N HIS A 138 5.89 -0.20 2.10
CA HIS A 138 6.86 -0.61 1.10
C HIS A 138 6.90 0.36 -0.05
N LEU A 139 8.08 0.96 -0.28
CA LEU A 139 8.34 1.75 -1.47
C LEU A 139 8.08 0.91 -2.73
N LEU A 140 7.25 1.42 -3.63
CA LEU A 140 7.05 0.85 -4.96
C LEU A 140 8.23 1.26 -5.85
N THR A 141 9.14 0.32 -6.07
CA THR A 141 10.16 0.46 -7.10
C THR A 141 9.56 -0.05 -8.41
N TYR A 142 9.11 0.87 -9.27
CA TYR A 142 8.90 0.53 -10.67
C TYR A 142 10.29 0.37 -11.29
N THR A 143 10.80 -0.86 -11.33
CA THR A 143 11.85 -1.17 -12.30
C THR A 143 11.17 -1.16 -13.65
N ASP A 144 11.55 -0.24 -14.54
CA ASP A 144 11.12 -0.20 -15.95
C ASP A 144 11.64 -1.42 -16.76
N ASP A 145 11.68 -2.61 -16.16
CA ASP A 145 12.11 -3.86 -16.80
C ASP A 145 10.98 -4.53 -17.59
N GLU A 146 10.14 -3.74 -18.26
CA GLU A 146 9.49 -4.11 -19.52
C GLU A 146 10.23 -3.46 -20.70
N ALA A 147 11.56 -3.69 -20.77
CA ALA A 147 12.35 -3.51 -21.99
C ALA A 147 13.62 -4.38 -21.99
N ALA A 148 13.56 -5.64 -21.55
CA ALA A 148 14.62 -6.60 -21.86
C ALA A 148 14.48 -7.07 -23.31
N VAL A 149 15.18 -6.34 -24.18
CA VAL A 149 15.60 -6.74 -25.53
C VAL A 149 16.01 -8.22 -25.55
N VAL A 150 15.31 -9.01 -26.37
CA VAL A 150 15.85 -10.24 -26.94
C VAL A 150 17.13 -9.86 -27.68
N ASN A 151 18.30 -10.15 -27.10
CA ASN A 151 19.52 -10.29 -27.89
C ASN A 151 19.85 -11.78 -27.99
N PRO A 152 19.88 -12.33 -29.22
CA PRO A 152 20.32 -13.68 -29.48
C PRO A 152 21.84 -13.74 -29.30
N SER A 153 22.34 -14.90 -28.87
CA SER A 153 23.75 -15.25 -28.67
C SER A 153 24.27 -15.07 -27.25
N LEU A 154 23.82 -15.95 -26.36
CA LEU A 154 24.76 -16.64 -25.49
C LEU A 154 24.38 -18.12 -25.44
N SER A 155 25.10 -18.91 -26.23
CA SER A 155 25.11 -20.36 -26.20
C SER A 155 25.56 -20.83 -24.82
N VAL A 156 24.63 -21.30 -24.01
CA VAL A 156 24.91 -22.27 -22.95
C VAL A 156 24.22 -23.56 -23.37
N GLU A 157 25.05 -24.56 -23.63
CA GLU A 157 24.66 -25.86 -24.14
C GLU A 157 23.63 -26.52 -23.22
N SER A 158 22.55 -26.96 -23.85
CA SER A 158 21.62 -27.95 -23.35
C SER A 158 22.35 -29.24 -22.96
N LYS A 159 22.33 -29.58 -21.67
CA LYS A 159 22.25 -30.99 -21.29
C LYS A 159 20.80 -31.32 -20.97
N LEU A 160 20.17 -31.94 -21.96
CA LEU A 160 19.12 -32.92 -21.78
C LEU A 160 19.60 -33.88 -20.67
N ASP A 161 18.87 -33.94 -19.56
CA ASP A 161 18.73 -35.20 -18.86
C ASP A 161 17.25 -35.54 -18.80
N SER A 162 16.95 -36.61 -19.51
CA SER A 162 15.63 -37.19 -19.70
C SER A 162 15.42 -38.25 -18.63
N SER A 163 14.55 -37.99 -17.65
CA SER A 163 13.71 -39.04 -17.05
C SER A 163 12.58 -38.43 -16.19
N PRO A 164 11.39 -39.08 -16.11
CA PRO A 164 10.16 -38.44 -15.68
C PRO A 164 9.85 -38.72 -14.20
N GLU A 165 9.75 -37.67 -13.40
CA GLU A 165 8.96 -37.70 -12.16
C GLU A 165 7.95 -36.55 -12.18
N SER A 166 6.72 -36.94 -12.42
CA SER A 166 5.48 -36.16 -12.39
C SER A 166 5.38 -35.23 -11.16
N THR A 167 5.79 -33.98 -11.33
CA THR A 167 5.37 -32.84 -10.49
C THR A 167 4.67 -31.81 -11.38
N GLY A 168 3.73 -32.30 -12.18
CA GLY A 168 2.85 -31.50 -13.00
C GLY A 168 1.76 -30.87 -12.13
N CYS A 169 1.42 -29.62 -12.42
CA CYS A 169 0.28 -28.98 -11.79
C CYS A 169 -0.98 -29.87 -11.93
N SER A 170 -1.72 -30.05 -10.83
CA SER A 170 -2.96 -30.82 -10.82
C SER A 170 -4.24 -29.99 -11.06
N LYS A 171 -4.16 -28.65 -11.16
CA LYS A 171 -5.32 -27.80 -11.46
C LYS A 171 -5.77 -27.91 -12.91
N ASN A 172 -7.08 -28.05 -13.08
CA ASN A 172 -7.77 -27.99 -14.38
C ASN A 172 -8.14 -26.54 -14.72
N CYS A 173 -7.23 -25.85 -15.38
CA CYS A 173 -7.46 -24.48 -15.83
C CYS A 173 -8.28 -24.46 -17.14
N GLN A 174 -9.19 -23.50 -17.29
CA GLN A 174 -10.12 -23.37 -18.43
C GLN A 174 -9.69 -22.25 -19.40
N ASN A 175 -10.36 -22.15 -20.54
CA ASN A 175 -10.20 -21.04 -21.50
C ASN A 175 -8.76 -20.84 -22.03
N GLY A 176 -7.97 -21.92 -22.10
CA GLY A 176 -6.59 -21.88 -22.62
C GLY A 176 -5.55 -21.34 -21.64
N SER A 177 -5.91 -21.20 -20.36
CA SER A 177 -4.97 -20.82 -19.30
C SER A 177 -3.92 -21.91 -19.01
N VAL A 178 -2.77 -21.46 -18.51
CA VAL A 178 -1.65 -22.35 -18.16
C VAL A 178 -1.62 -22.50 -16.65
N CYS A 179 -1.61 -23.74 -16.16
CA CYS A 179 -1.37 -23.93 -14.75
C CYS A 179 0.10 -23.70 -14.39
N LYS A 180 0.33 -22.90 -13.35
CA LYS A 180 1.64 -22.61 -12.78
C LYS A 180 1.75 -23.19 -11.37
N THR A 181 2.96 -23.59 -11.01
CA THR A 181 3.32 -24.02 -9.66
C THR A 181 4.48 -23.17 -9.13
N GLY A 182 4.48 -22.85 -7.84
CA GLY A 182 5.52 -21.98 -7.27
C GLY A 182 5.18 -21.38 -5.92
N LYS A 183 6.00 -20.42 -5.48
CA LYS A 183 5.64 -19.49 -4.40
C LYS A 183 5.01 -18.26 -5.08
N PRO A 184 3.82 -17.80 -4.65
CA PRO A 184 3.22 -16.61 -5.23
C PRO A 184 4.20 -15.44 -5.11
N ASP A 185 4.29 -14.62 -6.16
CA ASP A 185 4.99 -13.36 -6.08
C ASP A 185 4.24 -12.39 -5.15
N SER A 186 4.87 -11.26 -4.85
CA SER A 186 4.39 -10.28 -3.87
C SER A 186 3.03 -9.67 -4.18
N ALA A 187 2.47 -9.81 -5.39
CA ALA A 187 1.18 -9.25 -5.76
C ALA A 187 -0.02 -10.10 -5.30
N ASP A 188 0.16 -11.42 -5.12
CA ASP A 188 -0.91 -12.36 -4.75
C ASP A 188 -0.92 -12.76 -3.26
N LYS A 189 -0.13 -12.05 -2.44
CA LYS A 189 0.15 -12.42 -1.04
C LYS A 189 -1.06 -12.35 -0.10
N MET A 190 -2.14 -11.66 -0.47
CA MET A 190 -3.34 -11.53 0.37
C MET A 190 -4.10 -12.86 0.57
N ALA A 191 -4.02 -13.80 -0.38
CA ALA A 191 -4.62 -15.14 -0.20
C ALA A 191 -3.73 -16.10 0.63
N TYR A 192 -2.44 -15.77 0.81
CA TYR A 192 -1.44 -16.68 1.35
C TYR A 192 -1.41 -16.75 2.88
N ASP A 193 -1.62 -15.63 3.57
CA ASP A 193 -1.41 -15.57 5.02
C ASP A 193 -2.51 -16.28 5.84
N VAL A 194 -3.70 -16.52 5.26
CA VAL A 194 -4.77 -17.31 5.90
C VAL A 194 -4.43 -18.81 5.95
N TYR A 195 -3.62 -19.33 5.00
CA TYR A 195 -3.38 -20.78 4.86
C TYR A 195 -2.14 -21.28 5.61
N ARG A 196 -1.32 -20.39 6.19
CA ARG A 196 0.01 -20.70 6.75
C ARG A 196 0.02 -21.42 8.11
N ARG A 197 -1.11 -21.95 8.60
CA ARG A 197 -1.15 -22.68 9.88
C ARG A 197 -1.02 -24.20 9.80
N SER A 198 -0.88 -24.80 8.61
CA SER A 198 -0.64 -26.24 8.51
C SER A 198 0.34 -26.63 7.42
N SER A 199 1.49 -27.14 7.87
CA SER A 199 2.45 -27.98 7.15
C SER A 199 3.34 -27.31 6.09
N SER A 200 4.64 -27.47 6.32
CA SER A 200 5.72 -27.38 5.35
C SER A 200 5.43 -28.18 4.07
N GLU A 201 5.90 -27.65 2.93
CA GLU A 201 6.02 -28.30 1.59
C GLU A 201 4.81 -28.31 0.64
N LYS A 202 3.76 -27.52 0.87
CA LYS A 202 2.71 -27.40 -0.16
C LYS A 202 3.15 -26.45 -1.27
N ILE A 203 3.44 -27.00 -2.45
CA ILE A 203 3.61 -26.25 -3.70
C ILE A 203 2.26 -25.58 -4.01
N PHE A 204 2.26 -24.24 -4.16
CA PHE A 204 1.04 -23.51 -4.52
C PHE A 204 0.83 -23.60 -6.03
N GLU A 205 -0.40 -23.92 -6.43
CA GLU A 205 -0.81 -24.05 -7.83
C GLU A 205 -1.87 -23.00 -8.15
N TRP A 206 -1.72 -22.30 -9.27
CA TRP A 206 -2.69 -21.33 -9.74
C TRP A 206 -2.79 -21.35 -11.27
N CYS A 207 -3.91 -20.85 -11.79
CA CYS A 207 -4.12 -20.72 -13.22
C CYS A 207 -3.74 -19.32 -13.70
N ASP A 208 -2.88 -19.24 -14.71
CA ASP A 208 -2.51 -18.00 -15.38
C ASP A 208 -3.60 -17.64 -16.40
N CYS A 209 -4.57 -16.83 -15.96
CA CYS A 209 -5.75 -16.55 -16.75
C CYS A 209 -5.43 -15.63 -17.94
N PRO A 210 -5.91 -15.96 -19.15
CA PRO A 210 -5.81 -15.04 -20.27
C PRO A 210 -6.65 -13.79 -20.03
N VAL A 211 -6.31 -12.71 -20.75
CA VAL A 211 -7.07 -11.46 -20.70
C VAL A 211 -8.55 -11.72 -20.96
N GLY A 212 -9.40 -11.16 -20.10
CA GLY A 212 -10.85 -11.34 -20.16
C GLY A 212 -11.38 -12.55 -19.39
N PHE A 213 -10.54 -13.23 -18.60
CA PHE A 213 -10.95 -14.33 -17.72
C PHE A 213 -10.32 -14.20 -16.33
N PHE A 214 -11.02 -14.68 -15.30
CA PHE A 214 -10.53 -14.80 -13.92
C PHE A 214 -11.24 -15.96 -13.20
N GLY A 215 -10.88 -16.18 -11.94
CA GLY A 215 -11.40 -17.30 -11.13
C GLY A 215 -10.30 -18.32 -10.85
N GLU A 216 -10.58 -19.28 -9.98
CA GLU A 216 -9.60 -20.27 -9.55
C GLU A 216 -9.13 -21.16 -10.73
N MET A 217 -10.02 -21.37 -11.70
CA MET A 217 -9.80 -22.14 -12.92
C MET A 217 -9.97 -21.27 -14.18
N CYS A 218 -9.94 -19.93 -14.06
CA CYS A 218 -10.20 -19.01 -15.17
C CYS A 218 -11.57 -19.19 -15.84
N GLU A 219 -12.57 -19.64 -15.10
CA GLU A 219 -13.90 -19.99 -15.56
C GLU A 219 -14.82 -18.78 -15.73
N VAL A 220 -14.49 -17.63 -15.12
CA VAL A 220 -15.36 -16.46 -15.10
C VAL A 220 -14.92 -15.45 -16.17
N PRO A 221 -15.79 -15.11 -17.14
CA PRO A 221 -15.50 -14.08 -18.12
C PRO A 221 -15.48 -12.70 -17.47
N SER A 222 -14.61 -11.84 -17.98
CA SER A 222 -14.26 -10.55 -17.41
C SER A 222 -14.33 -9.49 -18.51
N ALA A 223 -15.03 -8.38 -18.23
CA ALA A 223 -15.06 -7.26 -19.15
C ALA A 223 -13.89 -6.33 -18.83
N PRO A 224 -12.96 -6.08 -19.77
CA PRO A 224 -11.89 -5.11 -19.57
C PRO A 224 -12.50 -3.70 -19.39
N CYS A 225 -12.00 -2.97 -18.41
CA CYS A 225 -12.50 -1.66 -18.01
C CYS A 225 -11.35 -0.73 -17.60
N GLY A 226 -10.65 -0.14 -18.58
CA GLY A 226 -9.60 0.85 -18.32
C GLY A 226 -8.42 0.33 -17.51
N GLY A 227 -7.93 -0.87 -17.83
CA GLY A 227 -6.86 -1.54 -17.06
C GLY A 227 -7.35 -2.29 -15.81
N LYS A 228 -8.64 -2.20 -15.47
CA LYS A 228 -9.30 -2.99 -14.42
C LYS A 228 -10.30 -3.96 -15.05
N VAL A 229 -10.85 -4.86 -14.23
CA VAL A 229 -11.85 -5.85 -14.62
C VAL A 229 -13.12 -5.62 -13.82
N CYS A 230 -14.28 -5.69 -14.47
CA CYS A 230 -15.57 -5.66 -13.80
C CYS A 230 -16.04 -7.09 -13.43
N PHE A 231 -16.42 -7.28 -12.16
CA PHE A 231 -16.84 -8.56 -11.60
C PHE A 231 -18.37 -8.70 -11.57
N ASN A 232 -18.90 -9.91 -11.35
CA ASN A 232 -20.33 -10.19 -11.14
C ASN A 232 -21.27 -9.64 -12.23
N ASN A 233 -20.89 -9.77 -13.50
CA ASN A 233 -21.63 -9.20 -14.65
C ASN A 233 -21.81 -7.67 -14.59
N ALA A 234 -21.02 -6.95 -13.79
CA ALA A 234 -21.05 -5.49 -13.79
C ALA A 234 -20.67 -4.94 -15.17
N LEU A 235 -21.39 -3.91 -15.59
CA LEU A 235 -21.18 -3.26 -16.88
C LEU A 235 -20.00 -2.30 -16.75
N CYS A 236 -19.03 -2.38 -17.65
CA CYS A 236 -18.01 -1.33 -17.76
C CYS A 236 -18.61 -0.10 -18.46
N ILE A 237 -18.66 1.00 -17.74
CA ILE A 237 -19.04 2.31 -18.26
C ILE A 237 -17.77 3.10 -18.54
N GLU A 238 -17.62 3.57 -19.77
CA GLU A 238 -16.58 4.53 -20.16
C GLU A 238 -17.19 5.92 -20.31
N TRP A 239 -16.49 6.95 -19.82
CA TRP A 239 -16.81 8.35 -20.11
C TRP A 239 -15.55 9.19 -20.25
N LYS A 240 -15.66 10.33 -20.93
CA LYS A 240 -14.56 11.29 -21.06
C LYS A 240 -14.76 12.43 -20.07
N ASN A 241 -13.69 12.81 -19.38
CA ASN A 241 -13.72 14.02 -18.55
C ASN A 241 -13.60 15.28 -19.41
N ALA A 242 -13.66 16.46 -18.78
CA ALA A 242 -13.56 17.76 -19.47
C ALA A 242 -12.23 17.96 -20.21
N THR A 243 -11.17 17.21 -19.86
CA THR A 243 -9.86 17.26 -20.53
C THR A 243 -9.72 16.21 -21.65
N GLY A 244 -10.76 15.41 -21.91
CA GLY A 244 -10.77 14.39 -22.96
C GLY A 244 -10.14 13.05 -22.57
N HIS A 245 -9.74 12.85 -21.31
CA HIS A 245 -9.24 11.56 -20.83
C HIS A 245 -10.39 10.57 -20.61
N SER A 246 -10.22 9.34 -21.10
CA SER A 246 -11.13 8.22 -20.83
C SER A 246 -11.02 7.76 -19.38
N ASN A 247 -12.17 7.66 -18.72
CA ASN A 247 -12.34 7.10 -17.39
C ASN A 247 -13.25 5.89 -17.49
N HIS A 248 -13.02 4.91 -16.62
CA HIS A 248 -13.70 3.63 -16.65
C HIS A 248 -14.22 3.29 -15.24
N GLN A 249 -15.46 2.82 -15.15
CA GLN A 249 -16.10 2.42 -13.89
C GLN A 249 -16.98 1.20 -14.10
N CYS A 250 -16.92 0.27 -13.16
CA CYS A 250 -17.83 -0.87 -13.11
C CYS A 250 -19.14 -0.45 -12.45
N SER A 251 -20.25 -0.65 -13.14
CA SER A 251 -21.60 -0.44 -12.61
C SER A 251 -22.30 -1.77 -12.41
N CYS A 252 -22.66 -2.08 -11.16
CA CYS A 252 -23.54 -3.21 -10.86
C CYS A 252 -24.95 -2.90 -11.41
N GLN A 253 -25.65 -3.93 -11.90
CA GLN A 253 -27.07 -3.87 -12.27
C GLN A 253 -27.93 -4.49 -11.18
#